data_AF-A0AAW1T4C8-F1
#
_entry.id   AF-A0AAW1T4C8-F1
#
_cell.length_a   1.000
_cell.length_b   1.000
_cell.length_c   1.000
_cell.angle_alpha   90.00
_cell.angle_beta   90.00
_cell.angle_gamma   90.00
#
_symmetry.space_group_name_H-M   'P 1'
#
loop_
_entity.id
_entity.type
_entity.pdbx_description
1 polymer ?
#
loop_
_entity_poly.entity_id
_entity_poly.type
_entity_poly.pdbx_seq_one_letter_code
_entity_poly.pdbx_strand_id
1 'polypeptide(L)'
;MLQRKGDRPSEVRTEDFDALLVCNGHYTDPRWPEVEGQAAFPGHIRHSHNYREPSSYKGQRVVCVGASASGTGHLPRNRQLR
;
A
#
# COMPACT_ATOMS: atom_id res chain seq x y z
N MET A 1 -9.32 -16.37 26.12
CA MET A 1 -10.21 -15.22 26.38
C MET A 1 -9.57 -14.35 27.45
N LEU A 2 -9.11 -13.15 27.13
CA LEU A 2 -8.84 -12.12 28.14
C LEU A 2 -9.52 -10.83 27.68
N GLN A 3 -10.36 -10.28 28.55
CA GLN A 3 -11.29 -9.19 28.25
C GLN A 3 -10.57 -7.84 28.14
N ARG A 4 -11.00 -7.01 27.18
CA ARG A 4 -10.57 -5.60 27.05
C ARG A 4 -11.46 -4.70 27.91
N LYS A 5 -10.84 -3.96 28.85
CA LYS A 5 -11.49 -2.91 29.65
C LYS A 5 -10.81 -1.56 29.40
N GLY A 6 -11.55 -0.69 28.69
CA GLY A 6 -11.48 0.78 28.75
C GLY A 6 -10.27 1.46 28.10
N ASP A 7 -10.56 2.52 27.35
CA ASP A 7 -9.62 3.54 26.84
C ASP A 7 -8.83 4.19 28.00
N ARG A 8 -7.77 3.53 28.44
CA ARG A 8 -6.70 4.13 29.22
C ARG A 8 -5.49 4.26 28.28
N PRO A 9 -4.68 5.33 28.36
CA PRO A 9 -3.43 5.37 27.61
C PRO A 9 -2.65 4.10 27.97
N SER A 10 -2.30 3.33 26.95
CA SER A 10 -1.61 2.07 27.13
C SER A 10 -0.30 2.33 27.87
N GLU A 11 -0.17 1.76 29.06
CA GLU A 11 1.08 1.76 29.80
C GLU A 11 2.15 1.07 28.95
N VAL A 12 3.25 1.77 28.66
CA VAL A 12 4.38 1.20 27.93
C VAL A 12 5.10 0.24 28.87
N ARG A 13 5.21 -1.03 28.49
CA ARG A 13 5.88 -2.07 29.28
C ARG A 13 7.06 -2.61 28.48
N THR A 14 8.13 -2.95 29.19
CA THR A 14 9.33 -3.59 28.67
C THR A 14 9.49 -4.93 29.38
N GLU A 15 9.73 -5.99 28.61
CA GLU A 15 9.85 -7.37 29.09
C GLU A 15 11.04 -8.04 28.37
N ASP A 16 11.80 -8.88 29.09
CA ASP A 16 12.94 -9.62 28.54
C ASP A 16 12.48 -10.97 27.98
N PHE A 17 13.05 -11.37 26.85
CA PHE A 17 12.72 -12.63 26.16
C PHE A 17 13.98 -13.33 25.68
N ASP A 18 14.00 -14.67 25.69
CA ASP A 18 15.12 -15.45 25.15
C ASP A 18 15.24 -15.33 23.63
N ALA A 19 14.12 -15.09 22.94
CA ALA A 19 14.05 -14.85 21.51
C ALA A 19 12.81 -14.03 21.14
N LEU A 20 12.90 -13.27 20.04
CA LEU A 20 11.82 -12.46 19.48
C LEU A 20 11.65 -12.75 17.99
N LEU A 21 10.41 -12.92 17.54
CA LEU A 21 10.05 -13.03 16.13
C LEU A 21 9.25 -11.80 15.71
N VAL A 22 9.74 -11.07 14.71
CA VAL A 22 9.09 -9.86 14.18
C VAL A 22 8.30 -10.22 12.92
N CYS A 23 6.97 -10.17 13.03
CA CYS A 23 6.03 -10.55 11.96
C CYS A 23 5.05 -9.40 11.61
N ASN A 24 5.49 -8.15 11.74
CA ASN A 24 4.65 -6.96 11.51
C ASN A 24 4.33 -6.68 10.03
N GLY A 25 5.04 -7.33 9.10
CA GLY A 25 4.86 -7.16 7.66
C GLY A 25 5.52 -5.88 7.12
N HIS A 26 5.95 -5.92 5.85
CA HIS A 26 6.74 -4.86 5.21
C HIS A 26 6.07 -4.18 4.01
N TYR A 27 4.79 -4.46 3.75
CA TYR A 27 4.03 -3.90 2.60
C TYR A 27 2.96 -2.85 3.00
N THR A 28 3.04 -2.34 4.22
CA THR A 28 2.02 -1.45 4.79
C THR A 28 2.31 0.02 4.53
N ASP A 29 3.59 0.42 4.51
CA ASP A 29 3.99 1.80 4.24
C ASP A 29 4.40 1.97 2.76
N PRO A 30 3.65 2.74 1.95
CA PRO A 30 3.93 2.88 0.54
C PRO A 30 5.09 3.85 0.27
N ARG A 31 6.06 3.42 -0.55
CA ARG A 31 7.11 4.31 -1.06
C ARG A 31 6.58 5.15 -2.22
N TRP A 32 6.47 6.46 -2.03
CA TRP A 32 6.04 7.38 -3.08
C TRP A 32 7.23 7.91 -3.89
N PRO A 33 7.25 7.74 -5.23
CA PRO A 33 8.24 8.40 -6.08
C PRO A 33 7.84 9.84 -6.38
N GLU A 34 8.82 10.73 -6.53
CA GLU A 34 8.59 12.04 -7.13
C GLU A 34 8.66 11.92 -8.65
N VAL A 35 7.59 12.32 -9.33
CA VAL A 35 7.51 12.37 -10.79
C VAL A 35 7.34 13.82 -11.22
N GLU A 36 8.15 14.27 -12.17
CA GLU A 36 8.06 15.63 -12.72
C GLU A 36 6.67 15.87 -13.31
N GLY A 37 6.07 17.02 -12.99
CA GLY A 37 4.72 17.38 -13.44
C GLY A 37 3.57 16.63 -12.74
N GLN A 38 3.83 15.76 -11.75
CA GLN A 38 2.79 14.98 -11.06
C GLN A 38 1.68 15.85 -10.44
N ALA A 39 2.03 17.02 -9.91
CA ALA A 39 1.08 17.93 -9.27
C ALA A 39 0.17 18.64 -10.28
N ALA A 40 0.60 18.76 -11.53
CA ALA A 40 -0.16 19.37 -12.62
C ALA A 40 -0.99 18.35 -13.41
N PHE A 41 -0.86 17.05 -13.11
CA PHE A 41 -1.61 16.02 -13.80
C PHE A 41 -3.09 16.09 -13.43
N PRO A 42 -4.01 16.27 -14.40
CA PRO A 42 -5.44 16.46 -14.12
C PRO A 42 -6.17 15.16 -13.75
N GLY A 43 -5.52 14.00 -13.89
CA GLY A 43 -6.08 12.69 -13.57
C GLY A 43 -5.77 12.22 -12.15
N HIS A 44 -6.19 11.01 -11.83
CA HIS A 44 -5.95 10.42 -10.51
C HIS A 44 -4.60 9.69 -10.45
N ILE A 45 -3.80 10.00 -9.43
CA ILE A 45 -2.56 9.27 -9.10
C ILE A 45 -2.80 8.46 -7.81
N ARG A 46 -2.53 7.16 -7.83
CA ARG A 46 -2.74 6.25 -6.69
C ARG A 46 -1.60 5.23 -6.60
N HIS A 47 -1.13 4.95 -5.38
CA HIS A 47 -0.22 3.83 -5.13
C HIS A 47 -0.96 2.50 -5.17
N SER A 48 -0.28 1.41 -5.57
CA SER A 48 -0.87 0.07 -5.64
C SER A 48 -1.42 -0.44 -4.31
N HIS A 49 -0.86 0.04 -3.18
CA HIS A 49 -1.39 -0.21 -1.83
C HIS A 49 -2.88 0.19 -1.69
N ASN A 50 -3.33 1.18 -2.45
CA ASN A 50 -4.70 1.69 -2.43
C ASN A 50 -5.59 1.13 -3.55
N TYR A 51 -5.07 0.23 -4.39
CA TYR A 51 -5.86 -0.47 -5.41
C TYR A 51 -6.71 -1.57 -4.76
N ARG A 52 -7.99 -1.66 -5.11
CA ARG A 52 -8.94 -2.62 -4.52
C ARG A 52 -9.69 -3.44 -5.56
N GLU A 53 -10.22 -2.78 -6.58
CA GLU A 53 -10.95 -3.46 -7.66
C GLU A 53 -10.71 -2.81 -9.03
N PRO A 54 -10.83 -3.58 -10.13
CA PRO A 54 -10.64 -3.07 -11.49
C PRO A 54 -11.83 -2.29 -12.03
N SER A 55 -13.04 -2.50 -11.49
CA SER A 55 -14.29 -1.92 -11.99
C SER A 55 -14.25 -0.39 -12.04
N SER A 56 -13.60 0.25 -11.06
CA SER A 56 -13.43 1.70 -10.96
C SER A 56 -12.62 2.31 -12.10
N TYR A 57 -11.90 1.50 -12.89
CA TYR A 57 -11.05 1.94 -14.01
C TYR A 57 -11.59 1.53 -15.38
N LYS A 58 -12.80 0.95 -15.43
CA LYS A 58 -13.41 0.49 -16.69
C LYS A 58 -13.58 1.67 -17.65
N GLY A 59 -13.10 1.52 -18.88
CA GLY A 59 -13.18 2.56 -19.92
C GLY A 59 -12.18 3.70 -19.76
N GLN A 60 -11.30 3.67 -18.74
CA GLN A 60 -10.26 4.67 -18.55
C GLN A 60 -8.93 4.23 -19.19
N ARG A 61 -8.11 5.22 -19.57
CA ARG A 61 -6.70 5.00 -19.91
C ARG A 61 -5.89 5.03 -18.62
N VAL A 62 -5.29 3.90 -18.25
CA VAL A 62 -4.51 3.76 -17.01
C VAL A 62 -3.07 3.43 -17.35
N VAL A 63 -2.14 4.14 -16.71
CA VAL A 63 -0.69 3.85 -16.75
C VAL A 63 -0.28 3.30 -15.39
N CYS A 64 0.50 2.22 -15.40
CA CYS A 64 1.09 1.65 -14.20
C CYS A 64 2.58 2.00 -14.19
N VAL A 65 3.04 2.68 -13.14
CA VAL A 65 4.45 3.02 -12.95
C VAL A 65 5.07 2.03 -11.97
N GLY A 66 6.07 1.27 -12.43
CA GLY A 66 6.74 0.21 -11.67
C GLY A 66 6.58 -1.18 -12.30
N ALA A 67 7.64 -1.97 -12.29
CA ALA A 67 7.72 -3.29 -12.96
C ALA A 67 7.89 -4.49 -11.99
N SER A 68 7.75 -4.24 -10.68
CA SER A 68 7.81 -5.28 -9.65
C SER A 68 6.46 -6.00 -9.49
N ALA A 69 6.36 -6.95 -8.55
CA ALA A 69 5.21 -7.84 -8.39
C ALA A 69 3.83 -7.14 -8.34
N SER A 70 3.74 -5.95 -7.75
CA SER A 70 2.51 -5.14 -7.71
C SER A 70 2.10 -4.58 -9.08
N GLY A 71 3.07 -4.19 -9.91
CA GLY A 71 2.84 -3.64 -11.25
C GLY A 71 2.56 -4.70 -12.31
N THR A 72 3.21 -5.86 -12.20
CA THR A 72 3.13 -6.91 -13.24
C THR A 72 2.04 -7.95 -12.97
N GLY A 73 1.71 -8.21 -11.70
CA GLY A 73 0.78 -9.29 -11.31
C GLY A 73 -0.60 -8.84 -10.84
N HIS A 74 -0.72 -7.66 -10.23
CA HIS A 74 -1.96 -7.24 -9.53
C HIS A 74 -2.79 -6.18 -10.25
N LEU A 75 -2.16 -5.35 -11.09
CA LEU A 75 -2.87 -4.30 -11.82
C LEU A 75 -3.49 -4.86 -13.11
N PRO A 76 -4.62 -4.30 -13.58
CA PRO A 76 -5.24 -4.74 -14.81
C PRO A 76 -4.21 -4.70 -15.94
N ARG A 77 -4.21 -5.72 -16.82
CA ARG A 77 -3.43 -5.75 -18.06
C ARG A 77 -3.94 -4.68 -19.04
N ASN A 78 -3.82 -3.43 -18.64
CA ASN A 78 -4.03 -2.27 -19.48
C ASN A 78 -2.72 -2.06 -20.23
N ARG A 79 -2.84 -2.02 -21.56
CA ARG A 79 -1.77 -1.94 -22.55
C ARG A 79 -0.58 -1.12 -22.02
N GLN A 80 0.48 -1.80 -21.58
CA GLN A 80 1.73 -1.15 -21.21
C GLN A 80 2.22 -0.44 -22.47
N LEU A 81 2.22 0.89 -22.45
CA LEU A 81 2.91 1.67 -23.47
C LEU A 81 4.40 1.48 -23.21
N ARG A 82 5.09 0.92 -24.21
CA ARG A 82 6.55 0.87 -24.28
C ARG A 82 7.11 2.26 -24.47
#